data_AF-A0A6C0LKM6-F1
#
_entry.id   AF-A0A6C0LKM6-F1
#
_cell.length_a   1.000
_cell.length_b   1.000
_cell.length_c   1.000
_cell.angle_alpha   90.00
_cell.angle_beta   90.00
_cell.angle_gamma   90.00
#
_symmetry.space_group_name_H-M   'P 1'
#
loop_
_entity.id
_entity.type
_entity.pdbx_description
1 polymer ?
#
loop_
_entity_poly.entity_id
_entity_poly.type
_entity_poly.pdbx_seq_one_letter_code
_entity_poly.pdbx_strand_id
1 'polypeptide(L)'
;MNWGTCMSGSNNIHFDFPPIMMDGRNYATWQPGAQVSNDIRKQENIKTNWQYRKYMVQNADSIIKHNQMAACDQCCACPARYGVKEEGSTSSPYIFQSCSDKSQPFGYENSDLKSLYLSKYELQCRMYTPVLTQEQLISKGYQNYN
;
A
#
# COMPACT_ATOMS: atom_id res chain seq x y z
N MET A 1 3.14 17.18 11.05
CA MET A 1 4.01 16.93 9.88
C MET A 1 5.19 17.88 9.98
N ASN A 2 6.42 17.36 9.92
CA ASN A 2 7.66 18.06 10.24
C ASN A 2 8.66 17.93 9.07
N TRP A 3 9.27 19.06 8.68
CA TRP A 3 10.54 19.25 7.97
C TRP A 3 10.78 18.72 6.53
N GLY A 4 9.93 17.90 5.93
CA GLY A 4 10.27 17.22 4.65
C GLY A 4 9.82 17.84 3.32
N THR A 5 9.46 19.13 3.21
CA THR A 5 8.93 19.70 1.96
C THR A 5 10.05 20.15 1.01
N CYS A 6 10.76 19.21 0.38
CA CYS A 6 11.54 19.49 -0.83
C CYS A 6 10.70 19.15 -2.08
N MET A 7 10.11 20.18 -2.69
CA MET A 7 9.36 20.12 -3.96
C MET A 7 10.28 20.27 -5.18
N SER A 8 11.41 19.55 -5.22
CA SER A 8 12.31 19.59 -6.38
C SER A 8 12.90 18.21 -6.70
N GLY A 9 12.58 17.73 -7.91
CA GLY A 9 13.41 16.82 -8.72
C GLY A 9 13.34 15.33 -8.41
N SER A 10 13.71 14.90 -7.21
CA SER A 10 13.71 13.49 -6.85
C SER A 10 13.91 13.36 -5.35
N ASN A 11 12.82 13.11 -4.62
CA ASN A 11 12.82 12.95 -3.17
C ASN A 11 13.40 11.58 -2.74
N ASN A 12 14.41 11.05 -3.46
CA ASN A 12 14.97 9.73 -3.16
C ASN A 12 16.18 9.85 -2.24
N ILE A 13 15.98 9.58 -0.95
CA ILE A 13 17.08 9.49 0.03
C ILE A 13 17.83 8.14 -0.03
N HIS A 14 17.33 7.17 -0.80
CA HIS A 14 17.89 5.82 -0.92
C HIS A 14 18.33 5.55 -2.36
N PHE A 15 19.60 5.80 -2.66
CA PHE A 15 20.14 5.72 -4.03
C PHE A 15 20.00 4.34 -4.70
N ASP A 16 20.00 3.26 -3.91
CA ASP A 16 19.86 1.88 -4.42
C ASP A 16 18.40 1.40 -4.53
N PHE A 17 17.44 2.25 -4.17
CA PHE A 17 16.02 1.94 -4.21
C PHE A 17 15.29 2.89 -5.16
N PRO A 18 14.18 2.45 -5.78
CA PRO A 18 13.41 3.31 -6.67
C PRO A 18 12.95 4.61 -5.94
N PRO A 19 13.08 5.80 -6.57
CA PRO A 19 12.48 7.05 -6.08
C PRO A 19 11.04 6.92 -5.55
N ILE A 20 10.67 7.78 -4.59
CA ILE A 20 9.37 7.76 -3.90
C ILE A 20 8.21 7.51 -4.87
N MET A 21 7.42 6.47 -4.55
CA MET A 21 6.28 5.94 -5.31
C MET A 21 5.11 6.92 -5.51
N MET A 22 5.23 8.19 -5.10
CA MET A 22 4.17 9.19 -5.25
C MET A 22 4.03 9.72 -6.68
N ASP A 23 5.08 9.64 -7.52
CA ASP A 23 5.01 10.01 -8.93
C ASP A 23 4.90 8.76 -9.81
N GLY A 24 3.66 8.40 -10.15
CA GLY A 24 3.35 7.27 -11.02
C GLY A 24 3.89 7.41 -12.44
N ARG A 25 4.38 8.59 -12.87
CA ARG A 25 4.88 8.79 -14.24
C ARG A 25 6.25 8.16 -14.48
N ASN A 26 7.07 7.98 -13.44
CA ASN A 26 8.39 7.36 -13.58
C ASN A 26 8.34 5.82 -13.64
N TYR A 27 7.22 5.20 -13.22
CA TYR A 27 7.11 3.75 -13.09
C TYR A 27 5.96 3.13 -13.86
N ALA A 28 5.04 3.93 -14.38
CA ALA A 28 3.89 3.41 -15.09
C ALA A 28 4.09 3.54 -16.61
N THR A 29 4.62 2.47 -17.21
CA THR A 29 4.63 2.29 -18.66
C THR A 29 3.23 1.87 -19.12
N TRP A 30 2.29 2.81 -19.14
CA TRP A 30 0.95 2.58 -19.68
C TRP A 30 1.01 2.56 -21.21
N GLN A 31 1.32 1.41 -21.80
CA GLN A 31 1.20 1.20 -23.23
C GLN A 31 -0.22 0.74 -23.57
N PRO A 32 -0.94 1.45 -24.46
CA PRO A 32 -2.26 1.01 -24.87
C PRO A 32 -2.15 -0.29 -25.66
N GLY A 33 -3.07 -1.24 -25.43
CA GLY A 33 -3.05 -2.55 -26.11
C GLY A 33 -3.13 -2.46 -27.65
N ALA A 34 -3.68 -1.37 -28.18
CA ALA A 34 -3.67 -1.08 -29.61
C ALA A 34 -2.25 -0.84 -30.16
N GLN A 35 -1.39 -0.15 -29.41
CA GLN A 35 -0.01 0.08 -29.79
C GLN A 35 0.78 -1.23 -29.76
N VAL A 36 0.62 -2.03 -28.71
CA VAL A 36 1.22 -3.37 -28.61
C VAL A 36 0.82 -4.25 -29.80
N SER A 37 -0.46 -4.24 -30.18
CA SER A 37 -0.96 -4.98 -31.34
C SER A 37 -0.34 -4.48 -32.65
N ASN A 38 -0.18 -3.16 -32.81
CA ASN A 38 0.47 -2.57 -33.99
C ASN A 38 1.96 -2.93 -34.06
N ASP A 39 2.63 -2.97 -32.92
CA ASP A 39 4.05 -3.29 -32.84
C ASP A 39 4.30 -4.77 -33.15
N ILE A 40 3.48 -5.68 -32.62
CA ILE A 40 3.49 -7.11 -32.99
C ILE A 40 3.30 -7.26 -34.51
N ARG A 41 2.34 -6.53 -35.08
CA ARG A 41 2.08 -6.59 -36.53
C ARG A 41 3.24 -6.09 -37.37
N LYS A 42 3.94 -5.05 -36.92
CA LYS A 42 5.13 -4.50 -37.60
C LYS A 42 6.32 -5.45 -37.49
N GLN A 43 6.58 -5.98 -36.29
CA GLN A 43 7.71 -6.88 -36.01
C GLN A 43 7.60 -8.19 -36.79
N GLU A 44 6.41 -8.79 -36.81
CA GLU A 44 6.15 -10.08 -37.46
C GLU A 44 5.67 -9.94 -38.91
N ASN A 45 5.69 -8.72 -39.47
CA ASN A 45 5.25 -8.39 -40.82
C ASN A 45 3.84 -8.94 -41.17
N ILE A 46 2.91 -8.84 -40.22
CA ILE A 46 1.55 -9.35 -40.31
C ILE A 46 0.68 -8.35 -41.07
N LYS A 47 0.21 -8.76 -42.25
CA LYS A 47 -0.57 -7.89 -43.16
C LYS A 47 -2.07 -8.09 -43.04
N THR A 48 -2.52 -9.30 -42.69
CA THR A 48 -3.96 -9.63 -42.62
C THR A 48 -4.42 -9.98 -41.21
N ASN A 49 -5.71 -9.75 -40.96
CA ASN A 49 -6.34 -10.10 -39.68
C ASN A 49 -6.29 -11.61 -39.39
N TRP A 50 -6.29 -12.45 -40.44
CA TRP A 50 -6.17 -13.90 -40.27
C TRP A 50 -4.78 -14.29 -39.79
N GLN A 51 -3.73 -13.72 -40.37
CA GLN A 51 -2.34 -13.94 -39.94
C GLN A 51 -2.14 -13.51 -38.47
N TYR A 52 -2.75 -12.38 -38.07
CA TYR A 52 -2.70 -11.94 -36.68
C TYR A 52 -3.35 -12.95 -35.72
N ARG A 53 -4.56 -13.43 -36.04
CA ARG A 53 -5.23 -14.44 -35.22
C ARG A 53 -4.42 -15.73 -35.14
N LYS A 54 -3.85 -16.17 -36.27
CA LYS A 54 -2.98 -17.35 -36.31
C LYS A 54 -1.76 -17.18 -35.40
N TYR A 55 -1.09 -16.03 -35.47
CA TYR A 55 0.06 -15.72 -34.61
C TYR A 55 -0.31 -15.76 -33.12
N MET A 56 -1.43 -15.12 -32.74
CA MET A 56 -1.90 -15.08 -31.35
C MET A 56 -2.25 -16.47 -30.82
N VAL A 57 -2.84 -17.34 -31.64
CA VAL A 57 -3.16 -18.72 -31.26
C VAL A 57 -1.89 -19.56 -31.13
N GLN A 58 -0.95 -19.44 -32.08
CA GLN A 58 0.29 -20.21 -32.07
C GLN A 58 1.23 -19.83 -30.92
N ASN A 59 1.17 -18.57 -30.46
CA ASN A 59 2.00 -18.04 -29.37
C ASN A 59 1.22 -17.80 -28.08
N ALA A 60 -0.01 -18.33 -27.97
CA ALA A 60 -0.93 -18.02 -26.87
C ALA A 60 -0.29 -18.28 -25.49
N ASP A 61 0.33 -19.43 -25.31
CA ASP A 61 0.92 -19.82 -24.03
C ASP A 61 2.07 -18.89 -23.61
N SER A 62 2.90 -18.45 -24.57
CA SER A 62 4.02 -17.54 -24.28
C SER A 62 3.52 -16.14 -23.92
N ILE A 63 2.51 -15.64 -24.64
CA ILE A 63 1.88 -14.35 -24.40
C ILE A 63 1.21 -14.34 -23.03
N ILE A 64 0.44 -15.39 -22.71
CA ILE A 64 -0.23 -15.53 -21.41
C ILE A 64 0.82 -15.54 -20.29
N LYS A 65 1.87 -16.35 -20.42
CA LYS A 65 2.94 -16.41 -19.43
C LYS A 65 3.62 -15.06 -19.24
N HIS A 66 3.94 -14.36 -20.33
CA HIS A 66 4.58 -13.04 -20.24
C HIS A 66 3.68 -12.01 -19.56
N ASN A 67 2.39 -11.98 -19.91
CA ASN A 67 1.41 -11.08 -19.29
C ASN A 67 1.22 -11.38 -17.80
N GLN A 68 1.18 -12.66 -17.42
CA GLN A 68 1.11 -13.07 -16.01
C GLN A 68 2.33 -12.61 -15.22
N MET A 69 3.54 -12.81 -15.76
CA MET A 69 4.78 -12.38 -15.12
C MET A 69 4.87 -10.85 -15.01
N ALA A 70 4.51 -10.12 -16.07
CA ALA A 70 4.48 -8.67 -16.04
C ALA A 70 3.46 -8.13 -15.03
N ALA A 71 2.25 -8.68 -14.98
CA ALA A 71 1.24 -8.30 -13.98
C ALA A 71 1.71 -8.59 -12.55
N CYS A 72 2.41 -9.70 -12.35
CA CYS A 72 3.01 -10.07 -11.07
C CYS A 72 4.07 -9.05 -10.62
N ASP A 73 4.96 -8.63 -11.52
CA ASP A 73 5.98 -7.60 -11.24
C ASP A 73 5.37 -6.22 -10.92
N GLN A 74 4.21 -5.89 -11.51
CA GLN A 74 3.50 -4.62 -11.22
C GLN A 74 2.81 -4.62 -9.85
N CYS A 75 2.56 -5.80 -9.27
CA CYS A 75 1.80 -5.93 -8.03
C CYS A 75 2.71 -5.97 -6.80
N CYS A 76 3.92 -6.55 -6.89
CA CYS A 76 5.02 -6.54 -5.90
C CYS A 76 6.10 -7.57 -6.33
N ALA A 77 6.92 -8.08 -5.40
CA ALA A 77 7.86 -9.17 -5.66
C ALA A 77 7.14 -10.43 -6.17
N CYS A 78 7.38 -10.81 -7.44
CA CYS A 78 6.73 -11.96 -8.04
C CYS A 78 7.26 -13.30 -7.48
N PRO A 79 6.44 -14.12 -6.80
CA PRO A 79 6.92 -15.38 -6.19
C PRO A 79 7.48 -16.37 -7.22
N ALA A 80 6.97 -16.33 -8.46
CA ALA A 80 7.45 -17.15 -9.56
C ALA A 80 8.87 -16.78 -10.04
N ARG A 81 9.36 -15.57 -9.74
CA ARG A 81 10.74 -15.12 -10.07
C ARG A 81 11.72 -15.29 -8.92
N TYR A 82 11.28 -14.96 -7.71
CA TYR A 82 12.15 -14.92 -6.53
C TYR A 82 12.14 -16.22 -5.72
N GLY A 83 11.25 -17.16 -6.08
CA GLY A 83 10.99 -18.36 -5.30
C GLY A 83 10.17 -18.02 -4.05
N VAL A 84 9.29 -18.94 -3.66
CA VAL A 84 8.71 -18.89 -2.31
C VAL A 84 9.80 -19.40 -1.39
N LYS A 85 10.57 -18.50 -0.78
CA LYS A 85 11.34 -18.91 0.38
C LYS A 85 10.34 -19.33 1.46
N GLU A 86 10.33 -20.60 1.83
CA GLU A 86 9.81 -21.04 3.13
C GLU A 86 10.75 -20.52 4.23
N GLU A 87 10.95 -19.21 4.30
CA GLU A 87 11.39 -18.62 5.54
C GLU A 87 10.15 -18.72 6.43
N GLY A 88 10.18 -19.68 7.35
CA GLY A 88 9.21 -19.81 8.43
C GLY A 88 9.22 -18.54 9.26
N SER A 89 8.62 -17.46 8.74
CA SER A 89 8.42 -16.25 9.48
C SER A 89 7.32 -16.59 10.47
N THR A 90 7.71 -16.90 11.69
CA THR A 90 6.87 -16.67 12.85
C THR A 90 6.73 -15.16 13.04
N SER A 91 6.20 -14.47 12.02
CA SER A 91 5.74 -13.09 12.07
C SER A 91 4.42 -13.10 12.83
N SER A 92 4.46 -13.45 14.10
CA SER A 92 3.31 -13.21 14.98
C SER A 92 3.13 -11.70 15.04
N PRO A 93 1.95 -11.18 14.68
CA PRO A 93 1.70 -9.76 14.69
C PRO A 93 1.95 -9.19 16.09
N TYR A 94 2.48 -7.97 16.15
CA TYR A 94 2.68 -7.29 17.42
C TYR A 94 1.33 -7.03 18.11
N ILE A 95 1.18 -7.49 19.35
CA ILE A 95 -0.04 -7.36 20.14
C ILE A 95 0.15 -6.26 21.18
N PHE A 96 -0.72 -5.26 21.15
CA PHE A 96 -0.78 -4.20 22.15
C PHE A 96 -1.44 -4.72 23.44
N GLN A 97 -0.88 -4.36 24.60
CA GLN A 97 -1.37 -4.87 25.88
C GLN A 97 -2.67 -4.20 26.33
N SER A 98 -2.89 -2.95 25.91
CA SER A 98 -4.08 -2.18 26.27
C SER A 98 -4.46 -1.18 25.19
N CYS A 99 -5.66 -0.63 25.28
CA CYS A 99 -6.17 0.39 24.37
C CYS A 99 -5.44 1.75 24.45
N SER A 100 -4.64 1.98 25.50
CA SER A 100 -3.81 3.16 25.68
C SER A 100 -2.31 2.88 25.45
N ASP A 101 -1.97 1.64 25.08
CA ASP A 101 -0.60 1.22 24.83
C ASP A 101 -0.09 1.82 23.51
N LYS A 102 1.02 2.54 23.60
CA LYS A 102 1.69 3.18 22.46
C LYS A 102 3.03 2.52 22.12
N SER A 103 3.37 1.43 22.80
CA SER A 103 4.57 0.67 22.46
C SER A 103 4.40 0.02 21.10
N GLN A 104 5.40 0.17 20.23
CA GLN A 104 5.39 -0.39 18.89
C GLN A 104 6.82 -0.81 18.53
N PRO A 105 7.00 -1.92 17.79
CA PRO A 105 8.32 -2.34 17.36
C PRO A 105 8.90 -1.34 16.35
N PHE A 106 10.22 -1.38 16.18
CA PHE A 106 10.89 -0.57 15.18
C PHE A 106 10.36 -0.92 13.77
N GLY A 107 10.02 0.09 12.98
CA GLY A 107 9.45 -0.09 11.63
C GLY A 107 7.94 -0.35 11.59
N TYR A 108 7.21 -0.13 12.69
CA TYR A 108 5.75 -0.30 12.67
C TYR A 108 5.07 0.70 11.74
N GLU A 109 4.28 0.18 10.78
CA GLU A 109 3.64 0.98 9.74
C GLU A 109 2.55 1.88 10.31
N ASN A 110 2.59 3.16 9.94
CA ASN A 110 1.63 4.18 10.36
C ASN A 110 1.07 4.94 9.15
N SER A 111 -0.26 5.07 9.09
CA SER A 111 -0.96 5.89 8.10
C SER A 111 -1.78 6.99 8.78
N ASP A 112 -2.14 8.03 8.02
CA ASP A 112 -3.01 9.11 8.45
C ASP A 112 -4.37 8.56 8.93
N LEU A 113 -5.00 7.69 8.15
CA LEU A 113 -6.27 7.04 8.47
C LEU A 113 -6.16 6.19 9.74
N LYS A 114 -5.06 5.44 9.89
CA LYS A 114 -4.79 4.63 11.08
C LYS A 114 -4.62 5.51 12.32
N SER A 115 -3.86 6.59 12.22
CA SER A 115 -3.64 7.51 13.33
C SER A 115 -4.93 8.17 13.82
N LEU A 116 -5.80 8.57 12.88
CA LEU A 116 -7.10 9.15 13.18
C LEU A 116 -8.04 8.14 13.87
N TYR A 117 -8.07 6.91 13.37
CA TYR A 117 -8.88 5.84 13.94
C TYR A 117 -8.42 5.50 15.37
N LEU A 118 -7.12 5.25 15.56
CA LEU A 118 -6.57 4.89 16.87
C LEU A 118 -6.76 6.01 17.90
N SER A 119 -6.61 7.28 17.50
CA SER A 119 -6.88 8.41 18.39
C SER A 119 -8.33 8.47 18.88
N LYS A 120 -9.31 8.22 18.00
CA LYS A 120 -10.73 8.15 18.38
C LYS A 120 -10.99 6.99 19.34
N TYR A 121 -10.38 5.84 19.07
CA TYR A 121 -10.49 4.66 19.93
C TYR A 121 -9.87 4.90 21.31
N GLU A 122 -8.68 5.49 21.39
CA GLU A 122 -8.04 5.91 22.65
C GLU A 122 -8.96 6.82 23.48
N LEU A 123 -9.61 7.80 22.86
CA LEU A 123 -10.56 8.70 23.52
C LEU A 123 -11.78 7.94 24.06
N GLN A 124 -12.33 7.04 23.25
CA GLN A 124 -13.46 6.20 23.65
C GLN A 124 -13.10 5.29 24.83
N CYS A 125 -11.90 4.72 24.84
CA CYS A 125 -11.44 3.89 25.94
C CYS A 125 -11.22 4.66 27.25
N ARG A 126 -10.98 5.97 27.17
CA ARG A 126 -10.91 6.88 28.33
C ARG A 126 -12.28 7.43 28.73
N MET A 127 -13.34 7.12 27.98
CA MET A 127 -14.69 7.53 28.32
C MET A 127 -15.11 6.80 29.59
N TYR A 128 -15.12 7.53 30.70
CA TYR A 128 -15.68 7.07 31.96
C TYR A 128 -16.76 8.07 32.39
N THR A 129 -17.87 7.57 32.90
CA THR A 129 -18.93 8.37 33.49
C THR A 129 -18.84 8.22 35.01
N PRO A 130 -18.40 9.25 35.75
CA PRO A 130 -18.40 9.16 37.21
C PRO A 130 -19.84 9.05 37.71
N VAL A 131 -20.13 8.02 38.50
CA VAL A 131 -21.37 7.94 39.27
C VAL A 131 -21.19 8.80 40.51
N LEU A 132 -21.86 9.95 40.54
CA LEU A 132 -21.84 10.87 41.68
C LEU A 132 -23.13 10.73 42.47
N THR A 133 -23.03 10.56 43.79
CA THR A 133 -24.21 10.67 44.66
C THR A 133 -24.62 12.15 44.80
N GLN A 134 -25.89 12.40 45.10
CA GLN A 134 -26.44 13.76 45.24
C GLN A 134 -25.64 14.61 46.26
N GLU A 135 -25.23 14.00 47.37
CA GLU A 135 -24.39 14.58 48.41
C GLU A 135 -22.95 14.90 47.93
N GLN A 136 -22.34 14.02 47.12
CA GLN A 136 -21.03 14.28 46.49
C GLN A 136 -21.11 15.41 45.47
N LEU A 137 -22.24 15.53 44.77
CA LEU A 137 -22.48 16.58 43.79
C LEU A 137 -22.65 17.95 44.47
N ILE A 138 -23.38 18.00 45.58
CA ILE A 138 -23.60 19.22 46.36
C ILE A 138 -22.32 19.64 47.11
N SER A 139 -21.57 18.70 47.67
CA SER A 139 -20.36 19.00 48.46
C SER A 139 -19.20 19.57 47.64
N LYS A 140 -19.08 19.25 46.35
CA LYS A 140 -18.06 19.83 45.46
C LYS A 140 -18.37 21.26 44.97
N GLY A 141 -19.60 21.75 45.21
CA GLY A 141 -20.09 23.01 44.66
C GLY A 141 -20.22 22.99 43.13
N TYR A 142 -20.92 23.99 42.56
CA TYR A 142 -20.94 24.17 41.10
C TYR A 142 -19.57 24.66 40.62
N GLN A 143 -18.78 23.76 40.04
CA GLN A 143 -17.51 24.10 39.40
C GLN A 143 -17.80 24.60 37.98
N ASN A 144 -17.38 25.81 37.67
CA ASN A 144 -17.48 26.38 36.32
C ASN A 144 -16.22 25.97 35.53
N TYR A 145 -16.39 25.21 34.46
CA TYR A 145 -15.29 24.65 33.65
C TYR A 145 -15.07 25.42 32.33
N ASN A 146 -15.61 26.64 32.22
CA ASN A 146 -15.30 27.54 31.11
C ASN A 146 -13.84 28.01 31.14
#